data_AF-A0A945BKA9-F1
#
_entry.id   AF-A0A945BKA9-F1
#
_cell.length_a   1.000
_cell.length_b   1.000
_cell.length_c   1.000
_cell.angle_alpha   90.00
_cell.angle_beta   90.00
_cell.angle_gamma   90.00
#
_symmetry.space_group_name_H-M   'P 1'
#
loop_
_entity.id
_entity.type
_entity.pdbx_description
1 polymer ?
#
loop_
_entity_poly.entity_id
_entity_poly.type
_entity_poly.pdbx_seq_one_letter_code
_entity_poly.pdbx_strand_id
1 'polypeptide(L)'
;MFEKITLHTPRTFVPADLNTGDWAAIAPLFDQLEQQLSAAADAAQLEQAILNWEELSAAIAEESSKRYIAMTCQTDDKTAEQNYLGFVEKIEPEEKQCSFRLAKALSDHPHRDGLPAKRYGVFTRDAALEVELFRPENVALETETAKLGQQYQKLIGGLSVQFDGEERTLVQMGRYLEETDRARRQET
;
A
#
# COMPACT_ATOMS: atom_id res chain seq x y z
N MET A 1 13.88 11.87 0.73
CA MET A 1 12.73 12.45 1.47
C MET A 1 12.46 11.71 2.79
N PHE A 2 12.54 10.38 2.84
CA PHE A 2 12.08 9.58 4.00
C PHE A 2 13.16 9.12 4.99
N GLU A 3 14.44 9.45 4.75
CA GLU A 3 15.59 8.97 5.55
C GLU A 3 15.60 9.46 7.02
N LYS A 4 14.76 10.43 7.38
CA LYS A 4 14.69 11.00 8.73
C LYS A 4 13.55 10.44 9.58
N ILE A 5 12.78 9.47 9.07
CA ILE A 5 11.70 8.85 9.83
C ILE A 5 12.29 7.70 10.67
N THR A 6 12.28 7.86 11.99
CA THR A 6 12.70 6.82 12.93
C THR A 6 11.57 5.80 13.13
N LEU A 7 11.90 4.51 13.11
CA LEU A 7 10.95 3.46 13.47
C LEU A 7 10.48 3.65 14.91
N HIS A 8 9.16 3.75 15.11
CA HIS A 8 8.57 3.86 16.45
C HIS A 8 8.79 2.58 17.26
N THR A 9 8.64 1.43 16.63
CA THR A 9 8.86 0.11 17.22
C THR A 9 9.93 -0.61 16.40
N PRO A 10 11.04 -1.07 17.02
CA PRO A 10 12.05 -1.84 16.31
C PRO A 10 11.46 -3.10 15.69
N ARG A 11 11.86 -3.42 14.46
CA ARG A 11 11.51 -4.66 13.78
C ARG A 11 12.14 -5.85 14.50
N THR A 12 11.39 -6.94 14.58
CA THR A 12 11.78 -8.18 15.26
C THR A 12 11.78 -9.39 14.34
N PHE A 13 10.95 -9.37 13.30
CA PHE A 13 10.80 -10.42 12.31
C PHE A 13 11.37 -10.01 10.95
N VAL A 14 11.08 -8.78 10.52
CA VAL A 14 11.52 -8.24 9.23
C VAL A 14 12.97 -7.75 9.34
N PRO A 15 13.90 -8.26 8.52
CA PRO A 15 15.29 -7.78 8.52
C PRO A 15 15.38 -6.27 8.27
N ALA A 16 16.28 -5.59 8.98
CA ALA A 16 16.42 -4.14 8.92
C ALA A 16 16.88 -3.64 7.53
N ASP A 17 17.63 -4.46 6.80
CA ASP A 17 18.17 -4.22 5.47
C ASP A 17 17.34 -4.89 4.35
N LEU A 18 16.16 -5.43 4.68
CA LEU A 18 15.28 -6.04 3.68
C LEU A 18 14.89 -5.05 2.60
N ASN A 19 15.09 -5.43 1.33
CA ASN A 19 14.56 -4.70 0.19
C ASN A 19 13.08 -5.06 -0.02
N THR A 20 12.18 -4.27 0.54
CA THR A 20 10.71 -4.43 0.40
C THR A 20 10.18 -4.04 -0.99
N GLY A 21 11.05 -3.64 -1.91
CA GLY A 21 10.72 -3.45 -3.34
C GLY A 21 11.08 -4.64 -4.23
N ASP A 22 11.56 -5.76 -3.66
CA ASP A 22 11.95 -6.96 -4.39
C ASP A 22 11.21 -8.19 -3.87
N TRP A 23 10.38 -8.80 -4.73
CA TRP A 23 9.60 -9.97 -4.37
C TRP A 23 10.47 -11.14 -3.92
N ALA A 24 11.64 -11.33 -4.55
CA ALA A 24 12.53 -12.44 -4.20
C ALA A 24 13.06 -12.32 -2.76
N ALA A 25 13.16 -11.10 -2.23
CA ALA A 25 13.54 -10.85 -0.85
C ALA A 25 12.36 -11.04 0.13
N ILE A 26 11.14 -10.71 -0.31
CA ILE A 26 9.92 -10.72 0.52
C ILE A 26 9.32 -12.13 0.62
N ALA A 27 9.26 -12.87 -0.48
CA ALA A 27 8.58 -14.18 -0.57
C ALA A 27 9.00 -15.18 0.54
N PRO A 28 10.30 -15.31 0.89
CA PRO A 28 10.71 -16.21 1.97
C PRO A 28 10.16 -15.86 3.35
N LEU A 29 9.76 -14.60 3.59
CA LEU A 29 9.12 -14.20 4.84
C LEU A 29 7.65 -14.62 4.86
N PHE A 30 6.94 -14.57 3.73
CA PHE A 30 5.60 -15.14 3.63
C PHE A 30 5.59 -16.65 3.86
N ASP A 31 6.57 -17.38 3.30
CA ASP A 31 6.72 -18.82 3.55
C ASP A 31 6.92 -19.13 5.05
N GLN A 32 7.73 -18.31 5.74
CA GLN A 32 7.92 -18.42 7.19
C GLN A 32 6.64 -18.13 7.97
N LEU A 33 5.86 -17.14 7.57
CA LEU A 33 4.58 -16.81 8.21
C LEU A 33 3.56 -17.93 8.05
N GLU A 34 3.44 -18.50 6.85
CA GLU A 34 2.56 -19.65 6.60
C GLU A 34 2.98 -20.85 7.47
N GLN A 35 4.29 -21.10 7.61
CA GLN A 35 4.82 -22.13 8.49
C GLN A 35 4.54 -21.86 9.98
N GLN A 36 4.80 -20.63 10.45
CA GLN A 36 4.55 -20.23 11.85
C GLN A 36 3.08 -20.38 12.22
N LEU A 37 2.19 -19.93 11.34
CA LEU A 37 0.75 -19.98 11.56
C LEU A 37 0.25 -21.44 11.55
N SER A 38 0.74 -22.28 10.63
CA SER A 38 0.40 -23.71 10.59
C SER A 38 0.92 -24.50 11.80
N ALA A 39 2.11 -24.14 12.30
CA ALA A 39 2.75 -24.83 13.43
C ALA A 39 2.29 -24.34 14.82
N ALA A 40 1.48 -23.28 14.89
CA ALA A 40 1.05 -22.70 16.15
C ALA A 40 0.16 -23.66 16.96
N ALA A 41 0.69 -24.15 18.08
CA ALA A 41 0.04 -25.13 18.95
C ALA A 41 -0.87 -24.50 20.03
N ASP A 42 -0.87 -23.17 20.13
CA ASP A 42 -1.70 -22.42 21.06
C ASP A 42 -1.99 -20.99 20.55
N ALA A 43 -2.81 -20.25 21.29
CA ALA A 43 -3.21 -18.89 20.95
C ALA A 43 -2.05 -17.88 21.05
N ALA A 44 -1.04 -18.13 21.90
CA ALA A 44 0.09 -17.22 22.06
C ALA A 44 1.06 -17.33 20.88
N GLN A 45 1.31 -18.54 20.39
CA GLN A 45 2.08 -18.78 19.17
C GLN A 45 1.36 -18.23 17.94
N LEU A 46 0.03 -18.39 17.88
CA LEU A 46 -0.79 -17.79 16.83
C LEU A 46 -0.73 -16.26 16.87
N GLU A 47 -0.83 -15.67 18.06
CA GLU A 47 -0.68 -14.22 18.26
C GLU A 47 0.69 -13.73 17.76
N GLN A 48 1.77 -14.47 18.06
CA GLN A 48 3.10 -14.11 17.57
C GLN A 48 3.21 -14.19 16.04
N ALA A 49 2.60 -15.19 15.40
CA ALA A 49 2.56 -15.28 13.93
C ALA A 49 1.80 -14.09 13.32
N ILE A 50 0.68 -13.66 13.93
CA ILE A 50 -0.06 -12.47 13.53
C ILE A 50 0.80 -11.20 13.66
N LEU A 51 1.53 -11.05 14.77
CA LEU A 51 2.39 -9.88 14.97
C LEU A 51 3.53 -9.83 13.95
N ASN A 52 4.13 -10.98 13.60
CA ASN A 52 5.14 -11.07 12.56
C ASN A 52 4.56 -10.73 11.17
N TRP A 53 3.34 -11.20 10.89
CA TRP A 53 2.62 -10.88 9.65
C TRP A 53 2.39 -9.38 9.53
N GLU A 54 1.83 -8.75 10.56
CA GLU A 54 1.56 -7.31 10.57
C GLU A 54 2.85 -6.47 10.49
N GLU A 55 3.96 -6.95 11.05
CA GLU A 55 5.26 -6.28 10.89
C GLU A 55 5.73 -6.29 9.43
N LEU A 56 5.58 -7.42 8.72
CA LEU A 56 5.89 -7.52 7.29
C LEU A 56 4.96 -6.64 6.45
N SER A 57 3.64 -6.73 6.69
CA SER A 57 2.64 -5.91 5.99
C SER A 57 2.92 -4.42 6.17
N ALA A 58 3.30 -3.98 7.38
CA ALA A 58 3.68 -2.59 7.63
C ALA A 58 4.93 -2.16 6.85
N ALA A 59 5.94 -3.02 6.74
CA ALA A 59 7.17 -2.73 5.98
C ALA A 59 6.92 -2.63 4.47
N ILE A 60 6.02 -3.46 3.92
CA ILE A 60 5.61 -3.42 2.51
C ILE A 60 4.75 -2.17 2.25
N ALA A 61 3.79 -1.87 3.14
CA ALA A 61 2.93 -0.68 3.03
C ALA A 61 3.73 0.63 3.11
N GLU A 62 4.77 0.67 3.94
CA GLU A 62 5.70 1.80 4.01
C GLU A 62 6.38 2.03 2.65
N GLU A 63 6.87 0.97 2.00
CA GLU A 63 7.53 1.07 0.70
C GLU A 63 6.57 1.48 -0.43
N SER A 64 5.36 0.90 -0.45
CA SER A 64 4.28 1.32 -1.37
C SER A 64 3.99 2.82 -1.21
N SER A 65 3.82 3.28 0.04
CA SER A 65 3.56 4.69 0.35
C SER A 65 4.67 5.62 -0.12
N LYS A 66 5.95 5.25 0.09
CA LYS A 66 7.10 6.04 -0.36
C LYS A 66 7.10 6.20 -1.88
N ARG A 67 6.84 5.11 -2.62
CA ARG A 67 6.78 5.11 -4.09
C ARG A 67 5.61 5.94 -4.60
N TYR A 68 4.43 5.78 -4.01
CA TYR A 68 3.25 6.56 -4.35
C TYR A 68 3.45 8.07 -4.11
N ILE A 69 4.01 8.45 -2.96
CA ILE A 69 4.33 9.85 -2.66
C ILE A 69 5.34 10.40 -3.67
N ALA A 70 6.44 9.68 -3.93
CA ALA A 70 7.44 10.12 -4.89
C ALA A 70 6.83 10.38 -6.29
N MET A 71 6.00 9.45 -6.77
CA MET A 71 5.33 9.55 -8.07
C MET A 71 4.31 10.70 -8.11
N THR A 72 3.53 10.91 -7.06
CA THR A 72 2.48 11.95 -7.04
C THR A 72 3.02 13.36 -6.77
N CYS A 73 4.17 13.49 -6.09
CA CYS A 73 4.83 14.78 -5.92
C CYS A 73 5.42 15.32 -7.22
N GLN A 74 5.89 14.45 -8.12
CA GLN A 74 6.46 14.84 -9.41
C GLN A 74 6.01 13.87 -10.51
N THR A 75 4.83 14.12 -11.08
CA THR A 75 4.16 13.17 -11.98
C THR A 75 4.79 12.99 -13.37
N ASP A 76 5.75 13.84 -13.72
CA ASP A 76 6.54 13.71 -14.97
C ASP A 76 7.87 12.95 -14.76
N ASP A 77 8.26 12.63 -13.52
CA ASP A 77 9.45 11.84 -13.21
C ASP A 77 9.27 10.38 -13.63
N LYS A 78 9.98 9.99 -14.69
CA LYS A 78 9.97 8.65 -15.27
C LYS A 78 10.50 7.57 -14.31
N THR A 79 11.45 7.91 -13.46
CA THR A 79 12.03 6.95 -12.52
C THR A 79 11.05 6.67 -11.39
N ALA A 80 10.42 7.71 -10.85
CA ALA A 80 9.36 7.56 -9.84
C ALA A 80 8.15 6.78 -10.39
N GLU A 81 7.72 7.10 -11.62
CA GLU A 81 6.67 6.37 -12.34
C GLU A 81 7.02 4.88 -12.49
N GLN A 82 8.21 4.55 -13.00
CA GLN A 82 8.64 3.15 -13.18
C GLN A 82 8.75 2.39 -11.85
N ASN A 83 9.25 3.05 -10.80
CA ASN A 83 9.38 2.44 -9.48
C ASN A 83 8.02 2.12 -8.86
N TYR A 84 7.03 3.00 -9.00
CA TYR A 84 5.67 2.74 -8.55
C TYR A 84 5.00 1.63 -9.38
N LEU A 85 5.03 1.74 -10.71
CA LEU A 85 4.41 0.74 -11.59
C LEU A 85 5.04 -0.64 -11.40
N GLY A 86 6.36 -0.74 -11.24
CA GLY A 86 7.03 -2.00 -10.95
C GLY A 86 6.58 -2.64 -9.64
N PHE A 87 6.22 -1.84 -8.64
CA PHE A 87 5.69 -2.33 -7.36
C PHE A 87 4.25 -2.86 -7.52
N VAL A 88 3.39 -2.07 -8.16
CA VAL A 88 1.98 -2.43 -8.45
C VAL A 88 1.85 -3.66 -9.35
N GLU A 89 2.80 -3.86 -10.28
CA GLU A 89 2.75 -4.97 -11.23
C GLU A 89 3.39 -6.26 -10.70
N LYS A 90 4.30 -6.18 -9.73
CA LYS A 90 5.14 -7.33 -9.33
C LYS A 90 5.09 -7.68 -7.85
N ILE A 91 4.73 -6.74 -6.98
CA ILE A 91 4.75 -6.93 -5.53
C ILE A 91 3.32 -7.05 -5.01
N GLU A 92 2.46 -6.06 -5.24
CA GLU A 92 1.07 -6.05 -4.74
C GLU A 92 0.26 -7.28 -5.15
N PRO A 93 0.35 -7.80 -6.40
CA PRO A 93 -0.39 -8.99 -6.81
C PRO A 93 0.01 -10.25 -6.05
N GLU A 94 1.29 -10.38 -5.74
CA GLU A 94 1.83 -11.53 -5.03
C GLU A 94 1.57 -11.41 -3.52
N GLU A 95 1.77 -10.21 -2.96
CA GLU A 95 1.43 -9.89 -1.57
C GLU A 95 -0.04 -10.19 -1.28
N LYS A 96 -0.96 -9.74 -2.14
CA LYS A 96 -2.39 -10.00 -1.99
C LYS A 96 -2.74 -11.49 -1.98
N GLN A 97 -2.08 -12.29 -2.82
CA GLN A 97 -2.29 -13.74 -2.82
C GLN A 97 -1.76 -14.40 -1.53
N CYS A 98 -0.61 -13.94 -1.01
CA CYS A 98 -0.07 -14.42 0.26
C CYS A 98 -0.96 -14.01 1.45
N SER A 99 -1.38 -12.75 1.50
CA SER A 99 -2.29 -12.22 2.53
C SER A 99 -3.61 -12.98 2.56
N PHE A 100 -4.18 -13.31 1.40
CA PHE A 100 -5.35 -14.21 1.33
C PHE A 100 -5.09 -15.59 1.94
N ARG A 101 -3.93 -16.22 1.64
CA ARG A 101 -3.60 -17.53 2.21
C ARG A 101 -3.44 -17.47 3.73
N LEU A 102 -2.78 -16.44 4.24
CA LEU A 102 -2.62 -16.20 5.68
C LEU A 102 -3.98 -15.92 6.36
N ALA A 103 -4.81 -15.06 5.78
CA ALA A 103 -6.14 -14.75 6.28
C ALA A 103 -7.04 -16.00 6.31
N LYS A 104 -6.98 -16.83 5.28
CA LYS A 104 -7.69 -18.12 5.24
C LYS A 104 -7.19 -19.07 6.32
N ALA A 105 -5.88 -19.24 6.44
CA ALA A 105 -5.29 -20.12 7.44
C ALA A 105 -5.62 -19.66 8.87
N LEU A 106 -5.59 -18.35 9.15
CA LEU A 106 -6.02 -17.78 10.43
C LEU A 106 -7.51 -18.02 10.70
N SER A 107 -8.36 -17.81 9.68
CA SER A 107 -9.81 -17.96 9.80
C SER A 107 -10.21 -19.40 10.14
N ASP A 108 -9.47 -20.37 9.60
CA ASP A 108 -9.67 -21.80 9.80
C ASP A 108 -8.91 -22.36 11.05
N HIS A 109 -8.13 -21.52 11.75
CA HIS A 109 -7.20 -22.00 12.78
C HIS A 109 -7.90 -22.46 14.08
N PRO A 110 -7.58 -23.65 14.63
CA PRO A 110 -8.26 -24.20 15.81
C PRO A 110 -8.07 -23.37 17.09
N HIS A 111 -6.97 -22.64 17.19
CA HIS A 111 -6.65 -21.80 18.35
C HIS A 111 -7.12 -20.34 18.22
N ARG A 112 -7.82 -19.99 17.13
CA ARG A 112 -8.26 -18.60 16.85
C ARG A 112 -9.12 -18.03 17.97
N ASP A 113 -10.05 -18.82 18.51
CA ASP A 113 -10.97 -18.38 19.57
C ASP A 113 -10.27 -18.16 20.92
N GLY A 114 -9.01 -18.59 21.05
CA GLY A 114 -8.16 -18.28 22.20
C GLY A 114 -7.52 -16.89 22.16
N LEU A 115 -7.61 -16.17 21.03
CA LEU A 115 -7.11 -14.81 20.91
C LEU A 115 -7.97 -13.84 21.75
N PRO A 116 -7.39 -12.87 22.46
CA PRO A 116 -8.17 -11.92 23.25
C PRO A 116 -9.15 -11.09 22.39
N ALA A 117 -10.45 -11.36 22.52
CA ALA A 117 -11.49 -10.75 21.68
C ALA A 117 -11.49 -9.21 21.72
N LYS A 118 -11.17 -8.59 22.87
CA LYS A 118 -11.08 -7.13 23.00
C LYS A 118 -9.98 -6.52 22.10
N ARG A 119 -8.90 -7.26 21.86
CA ARG A 119 -7.75 -6.83 21.06
C ARG A 119 -7.92 -7.22 19.60
N TYR A 120 -8.34 -8.45 19.34
CA TYR A 120 -8.30 -9.06 17.99
C TYR A 120 -9.66 -9.23 17.31
N GLY A 121 -10.78 -8.94 17.98
CA GLY A 121 -12.11 -9.23 17.43
C GLY A 121 -12.45 -8.46 16.14
N VAL A 122 -11.87 -7.27 15.94
CA VAL A 122 -11.98 -6.54 14.66
C VAL A 122 -11.09 -7.19 13.61
N PHE A 123 -9.82 -7.41 13.93
CA PHE A 123 -8.84 -8.02 13.04
C PHE A 123 -9.28 -9.39 12.49
N THR A 124 -9.77 -10.28 13.35
CA THR A 124 -10.20 -11.62 12.91
C THR A 124 -11.45 -11.59 12.03
N ARG A 125 -12.35 -10.62 12.24
CA ARG A 125 -13.49 -10.39 11.36
C ARG A 125 -13.03 -9.84 10.01
N ASP A 126 -12.08 -8.91 10.01
CA ASP A 126 -11.55 -8.31 8.78
C ASP A 126 -10.81 -9.37 7.95
N ALA A 127 -10.02 -10.25 8.57
CA ALA A 127 -9.40 -11.41 7.92
C ALA A 127 -10.43 -12.38 7.31
N ALA A 128 -11.52 -12.67 8.02
CA ALA A 128 -12.59 -13.52 7.48
C ALA A 128 -13.28 -12.86 6.27
N LEU A 129 -13.46 -11.54 6.31
CA LEU A 129 -14.03 -10.78 5.20
C LEU A 129 -13.10 -10.76 3.98
N GLU A 130 -11.79 -10.64 4.19
CA GLU A 130 -10.80 -10.73 3.12
C GLU A 130 -10.92 -12.06 2.36
N VAL A 131 -11.08 -13.17 3.10
CA VAL A 131 -11.28 -14.50 2.50
C VAL A 131 -12.58 -14.56 1.70
N GLU A 132 -13.67 -14.00 2.23
CA GLU A 132 -14.99 -14.00 1.57
C GLU A 132 -14.97 -13.19 0.26
N LEU A 133 -14.29 -12.05 0.26
CA LEU A 133 -14.25 -11.10 -0.87
C LEU A 133 -13.19 -11.46 -1.92
N PHE A 134 -12.16 -12.22 -1.55
CA PHE A 134 -11.04 -12.52 -2.45
C PHE A 134 -11.50 -13.28 -3.70
N ARG A 135 -11.12 -12.77 -4.87
CA ARG A 135 -11.28 -13.44 -6.16
C ARG A 135 -9.94 -13.37 -6.90
N PRO A 136 -9.35 -14.49 -7.33
CA PRO A 136 -8.09 -14.48 -8.07
C PRO A 136 -8.12 -13.55 -9.30
N GLU A 137 -9.26 -13.47 -9.97
CA GLU A 137 -9.46 -12.65 -11.17
C GLU A 137 -9.38 -11.14 -10.86
N ASN A 138 -9.73 -10.73 -9.65
CA ASN A 138 -9.68 -9.32 -9.25
C ASN A 138 -8.26 -8.80 -9.13
N VAL A 139 -7.26 -9.67 -8.88
CA VAL A 139 -5.87 -9.26 -8.71
C VAL A 139 -5.36 -8.53 -9.95
N ALA A 140 -5.58 -9.09 -11.14
CA ALA A 140 -5.17 -8.46 -12.39
C ALA A 140 -5.96 -7.17 -12.69
N LEU A 141 -7.25 -7.15 -12.34
CA LEU A 141 -8.13 -5.97 -12.54
C LEU A 141 -7.72 -4.80 -11.63
N GLU A 142 -7.29 -5.09 -10.40
CA GLU A 142 -6.80 -4.08 -9.47
C GLU A 142 -5.47 -3.50 -9.94
N THR A 143 -4.54 -4.32 -10.45
CA THR A 143 -3.32 -3.84 -11.11
C THR A 143 -3.65 -2.91 -12.28
N GLU A 144 -4.60 -3.28 -13.14
CA GLU A 144 -5.04 -2.43 -14.25
C GLU A 144 -5.66 -1.12 -13.74
N THR A 145 -6.49 -1.20 -12.70
CA THR A 145 -7.10 -0.03 -12.07
C THR A 145 -6.06 0.94 -11.53
N ALA A 146 -5.03 0.44 -10.84
CA ALA A 146 -3.94 1.26 -10.34
C ALA A 146 -3.15 1.93 -11.47
N LYS A 147 -2.90 1.21 -12.57
CA LYS A 147 -2.25 1.76 -13.77
C LYS A 147 -3.08 2.87 -14.43
N LEU A 148 -4.38 2.67 -14.57
CA LEU A 148 -5.29 3.69 -15.10
C LEU A 148 -5.35 4.92 -14.17
N GLY A 149 -5.38 4.70 -12.86
CA GLY A 149 -5.30 5.76 -11.86
C GLY A 149 -4.02 6.58 -12.00
N GLN A 150 -2.88 5.92 -12.17
CA GLN A 150 -1.59 6.58 -12.40
C GLN A 150 -1.58 7.39 -13.70
N GLN A 151 -2.11 6.83 -14.80
CA GLN A 151 -2.21 7.54 -16.09
C GLN A 151 -3.07 8.80 -15.96
N TYR A 152 -4.20 8.69 -15.26
CA TYR A 152 -5.07 9.82 -14.97
C TYR A 152 -4.33 10.89 -14.15
N GLN A 153 -3.67 10.51 -13.05
CA GLN A 153 -2.89 11.42 -12.19
C GLN A 153 -1.83 12.19 -12.98
N LYS A 154 -1.11 11.50 -13.86
CA LYS A 154 -0.11 12.10 -14.73
C LYS A 154 -0.71 13.06 -15.74
N LEU A 155 -1.84 12.69 -16.35
CA LEU A 155 -2.55 13.56 -17.28
C LEU A 155 -2.98 14.84 -16.58
N ILE A 156 -3.68 14.75 -15.44
CA ILE A 156 -4.17 15.94 -14.72
C ILE A 156 -3.04 16.75 -14.08
N GLY A 157 -1.98 16.10 -13.61
CA GLY A 157 -0.81 16.75 -13.01
C GLY A 157 0.02 17.53 -14.04
N GLY A 158 -0.02 17.12 -15.30
CA GLY A 158 0.62 17.81 -16.42
C GLY A 158 -0.22 18.93 -17.05
N LEU A 159 -1.45 19.19 -16.58
CA LEU A 159 -2.28 20.25 -17.15
C LEU A 159 -1.77 21.64 -16.75
N SER A 160 -1.39 22.42 -17.76
CA SER A 160 -0.98 23.82 -17.64
C SER A 160 -1.74 24.73 -18.60
N VAL A 161 -1.76 26.02 -18.28
CA VAL A 161 -2.30 27.10 -19.12
C VAL A 161 -1.32 28.26 -19.16
N GLN A 162 -1.30 29.01 -20.26
CA GLN A 162 -0.64 30.31 -20.31
C GLN A 162 -1.58 31.37 -19.73
N PHE A 163 -1.20 31.97 -18.60
CA PHE A 163 -1.98 33.00 -17.94
C PHE A 163 -1.07 34.11 -17.43
N ASP A 164 -1.36 35.35 -17.81
CA ASP A 164 -0.50 36.52 -17.55
C ASP A 164 0.95 36.38 -18.07
N GLY A 165 1.13 35.67 -19.19
CA GLY A 165 2.47 35.47 -19.78
C GLY A 165 3.33 34.43 -19.07
N GLU A 166 2.82 33.77 -18.02
CA GLU A 166 3.48 32.63 -17.35
C GLU A 166 2.72 31.33 -17.59
N GLU A 167 3.46 30.22 -17.64
CA GLU A 167 2.86 28.88 -17.59
C GLU A 167 2.43 28.58 -16.15
N ARG A 168 1.19 28.17 -15.97
CA ARG A 168 0.62 27.86 -14.64
C ARG A 168 -0.12 26.54 -14.65
N THR A 169 0.04 25.77 -13.57
CA THR A 169 -0.75 24.55 -13.36
C THR A 169 -2.19 24.90 -12.97
N LEU A 170 -3.12 23.97 -13.18
CA LEU A 170 -4.52 24.19 -12.77
C LEU A 170 -4.66 24.47 -11.26
N VAL A 171 -3.81 23.87 -10.43
CA VAL A 171 -3.80 24.13 -8.98
C VAL A 171 -3.37 25.57 -8.69
N GLN A 172 -2.35 26.08 -9.39
CA GLN A 172 -1.95 27.48 -9.27
C GLN A 172 -3.05 28.44 -9.75
N MET A 173 -3.86 28.02 -10.73
CA MET A 173 -4.99 28.81 -11.21
C MET A 173 -6.11 28.97 -10.18
N GLY A 174 -6.24 28.04 -9.23
CA GLY A 174 -7.24 28.11 -8.16
C GLY A 174 -7.25 29.43 -7.39
N ARG A 175 -6.09 30.06 -7.17
CA ARG A 175 -5.99 31.35 -6.47
C ARG A 175 -6.68 32.49 -7.23
N TYR A 176 -6.68 32.45 -8.56
CA TYR A 176 -7.27 33.50 -9.40
C TYR A 176 -8.79 33.38 -9.45
N LEU A 177 -9.31 32.15 -9.34
CA LEU A 177 -10.75 31.89 -9.18
C LEU A 177 -11.31 32.43 -7.86
N GLU A 178 -10.46 32.80 -6.90
CA GLU A 178 -10.83 33.39 -5.61
C GLU A 178 -10.62 34.91 -5.54
N GLU A 179 -10.12 35.54 -6.61
CA GLU A 179 -9.92 36.99 -6.62
C GLU A 179 -11.23 37.77 -6.46
N THR A 180 -11.16 38.98 -5.91
CA THR A 180 -12.36 39.80 -5.68
C THR A 180 -12.93 40.40 -6.96
N ASP A 181 -12.08 40.68 -7.96
CA ASP A 181 -12.51 41.18 -9.27
C ASP A 181 -13.22 40.08 -10.08
N ARG A 182 -14.50 40.31 -10.39
CA ARG A 182 -15.31 39.37 -11.18
C ARG A 182 -14.80 39.20 -12.61
N ALA A 183 -14.36 40.28 -13.26
CA ALA A 183 -13.89 40.19 -14.63
C ALA A 183 -12.66 39.28 -14.70
N ARG A 184 -11.80 39.42 -13.69
CA ARG A 184 -10.60 38.61 -13.56
C ARG A 184 -10.88 37.14 -13.29
N ARG A 185 -11.81 36.83 -12.39
CA ARG A 185 -12.29 35.44 -12.20
C ARG A 185 -12.91 34.83 -13.45
N GLN A 186 -13.51 35.63 -14.34
CA GLN A 186 -14.15 35.15 -15.57
C GLN A 186 -13.13 34.92 -16.70
N GLU A 187 -12.03 35.69 -16.72
CA GLU A 187 -10.91 35.48 -17.64
C GLU A 187 -10.07 34.24 -17.27
N THR A 188 -10.01 33.94 -15.96
CA THR A 188 -9.35 32.76 -15.37
C THR A 188 -10.05 31.47 -15.78
#